data_AF-A0A316DAU9-F1
#
_entry.id   AF-A0A316DAU9-F1
#
_cell.length_a   1.000
_cell.length_b   1.000
_cell.length_c   1.000
_cell.angle_alpha   90.00
_cell.angle_beta   90.00
_cell.angle_gamma   90.00
#
_symmetry.space_group_name_H-M   'P 1'
#
loop_
_entity.id
_entity.type
_entity.pdbx_description
1 polymer ?
#
loop_
_entity_poly.entity_id
_entity_poly.type
_entity_poly.pdbx_seq_one_letter_code
_entity_poly.pdbx_strand_id
1 'polypeptide(L)' 'MEVFICQSLNKISIEMGCVVVANSEKEAKKQVVKDFKAKGWDLSEEHVHLTKVNTTVPHTVIIDPLND' A
#
# COMPACT_ATOMS: atom_id res chain seq x y z
N MET A 1 -11.74 10.57 -1.81
CA MET A 1 -10.78 9.72 -1.09
C MET A 1 -10.93 8.30 -1.59
N GLU A 2 -9.82 7.64 -1.89
CA GLU A 2 -9.75 6.31 -2.50
C GLU A 2 -8.88 5.39 -1.62
N VAL A 3 -9.20 4.11 -1.59
CA VAL A 3 -8.44 3.10 -0.84
C VAL A 3 -7.53 2.35 -1.80
N PHE A 4 -6.26 2.26 -1.45
CA PHE A 4 -5.23 1.55 -2.19
C PHE A 4 -4.64 0.45 -1.33
N ILE A 5 -4.44 -0.74 -1.91
CA ILE A 5 -3.74 -1.85 -1.28
C ILE A 5 -2.40 -2.04 -1.97
N CYS A 6 -1.32 -2.02 -1.20
CA CYS A 6 -0.01 -2.52 -1.63
C CYS A 6 0.08 -3.99 -1.25
N GLN A 7 0.18 -4.90 -2.22
CA GLN A 7 0.22 -6.35 -1.95
C GLN A 7 1.65 -6.91 -1.85
N SER A 8 2.61 -6.29 -2.54
CA SER A 8 4.00 -6.71 -2.52
C SER A 8 4.92 -5.55 -2.88
N LEU A 9 6.07 -5.47 -2.21
CA LEU A 9 7.17 -4.60 -2.58
C LEU A 9 8.25 -5.48 -3.22
N ASN A 10 8.29 -5.52 -4.55
CA ASN A 10 9.10 -6.45 -5.36
C ASN A 10 10.63 -6.48 -5.08
N LYS A 11 11.15 -5.60 -4.21
CA LYS A 11 12.57 -5.57 -3.81
C LYS A 11 12.86 -6.07 -2.41
N ILE A 12 11.83 -6.26 -1.59
CA ILE A 12 11.99 -6.69 -0.21
C ILE A 12 11.29 -8.04 -0.16
N SER A 13 12.02 -9.13 0.14
CA SER A 13 11.46 -10.48 0.34
C SER A 13 10.59 -10.57 1.60
N ILE A 14 9.77 -9.55 1.85
CA ILE A 14 8.80 -9.45 2.92
C ILE A 14 7.47 -9.23 2.22
N GLU A 15 6.57 -10.20 2.39
CA GLU A 15 5.17 -10.06 2.04
C GLU A 15 4.51 -9.11 3.05
N MET A 16 4.77 -7.82 2.89
CA MET A 16 4.14 -6.77 3.67
C MET A 16 3.02 -6.13 2.85
N GLY A 17 1.80 -6.51 3.17
CA GLY A 17 0.60 -5.82 2.70
C GLY A 17 0.42 -4.49 3.44
N CYS A 18 0.06 -3.40 2.75
CA CYS A 18 -0.36 -2.17 3.41
C CYS A 18 -1.62 -1.57 2.77
N VAL A 19 -2.46 -0.92 3.59
CA VAL A 19 -3.60 -0.10 3.15
C VAL A 19 -3.19 1.36 3.20
N VAL A 20 -3.45 2.11 2.14
CA VAL A 20 -3.29 3.56 2.13
C VAL A 20 -4.56 4.22 1.60
N VAL A 21 -5.03 5.22 2.33
CA VAL A 21 -6.15 6.07 1.90
C VAL A 21 -5.58 7.40 1.40
N ALA A 22 -5.83 7.73 0.14
CA ALA A 22 -5.31 8.95 -0.49
C ALA A 22 -6.29 9.52 -1.52
N ASN A 23 -6.05 10.74 -2.03
CA ASN A 23 -6.89 11.30 -3.10
C ASN A 23 -6.46 10.86 -4.49
N SER A 24 -5.26 10.29 -4.62
CA SER A 24 -4.74 9.76 -5.87
C SER A 24 -3.71 8.66 -5.61
N GLU A 25 -3.48 7.83 -6.62
CA GLU A 25 -2.45 6.79 -6.58
C GLU A 25 -1.05 7.38 -6.32
N LYS A 26 -0.75 8.56 -6.88
CA LYS A 26 0.53 9.25 -6.70
C LYS A 26 0.75 9.68 -5.24
N GLU A 27 -0.29 10.20 -4.58
CA GLU A 27 -0.23 10.52 -3.16
C GLU A 27 -0.05 9.27 -2.31
N ALA A 28 -0.77 8.18 -2.64
CA ALA A 28 -0.63 6.92 -1.94
C ALA A 28 0.79 6.35 -2.04
N LYS A 29 1.40 6.33 -3.25
CA LYS A 29 2.79 5.86 -3.44
C LYS A 29 3.80 6.67 -2.64
N LYS A 30 3.66 8.00 -2.64
CA LYS A 30 4.52 8.88 -1.83
C LYS A 30 4.42 8.57 -0.34
N GLN A 31 3.21 8.33 0.15
CA GLN A 31 2.98 7.99 1.55
C GLN A 31 3.62 6.63 1.91
N VAL A 32 3.44 5.61 1.07
CA VAL A 32 4.13 4.31 1.23
C VAL A 32 5.64 4.48 1.28
N VAL A 33 6.24 5.15 0.30
CA VAL A 33 7.68 5.37 0.24
C VAL A 33 8.18 6.09 1.49
N LYS A 34 7.47 7.14 1.94
CA LYS A 34 7.82 7.90 3.14
C LYS A 34 7.80 7.03 4.39
N ASP A 35 6.76 6.21 4.58
CA ASP A 35 6.58 5.39 5.78
C ASP A 35 7.60 4.23 5.83
N PHE A 36 7.92 3.64 4.68
CA PHE A 36 8.95 2.61 4.58
C PHE A 36 10.36 3.18 4.75
N LYS A 37 10.64 4.36 4.19
CA LYS A 37 11.91 5.06 4.42
C LYS A 37 12.12 5.43 5.89
N ALA A 38 11.06 5.83 6.59
CA ALA A 38 11.11 6.07 8.04
C ALA A 38 11.43 4.81 8.85
N LYS A 39 11.10 3.63 8.32
CA LYS A 39 11.45 2.32 8.88
C LYS A 39 12.83 1.80 8.45
N GLY A 40 13.60 2.60 7.71
CA GLY A 40 14.95 2.26 7.25
C GLY A 40 15.01 1.48 5.93
N TRP A 41 13.90 1.39 5.19
CA TRP A 41 13.86 0.69 3.91
C TRP A 41 14.11 1.65 2.75
N ASP A 42 15.00 1.26 1.84
CA ASP A 42 15.21 2.00 0.59
C ASP A 42 14.19 1.53 -0.46
N LEU A 43 13.15 2.33 -0.64
CA LEU A 43 12.02 2.05 -1.52
C LEU A 43 11.76 3.26 -2.42
N SER A 44 11.68 3.04 -3.74
CA SER A 44 11.27 4.07 -4.71
C SER A 44 9.84 3.82 -5.19
N GLU A 45 9.16 4.90 -5.64
CA GLU A 45 7.75 4.85 -6.08
C GLU A 45 7.50 3.81 -7.20
N GLU A 46 8.49 3.53 -8.03
CA GLU A 46 8.41 2.55 -9.13
C GLU A 46 8.26 1.09 -8.65
N HIS A 47 8.69 0.80 -7.41
CA HIS A 47 8.57 -0.53 -6.80
C HIS A 47 7.28 -0.69 -5.99
N VAL A 48 6.47 0.36 -5.89
CA VAL A 48 5.20 0.35 -5.16
C VAL A 48 4.08 0.05 -6.15
N HIS A 49 3.54 -1.17 -6.09
CA HIS A 49 2.35 -1.55 -6.83
C HIS A 49 1.12 -1.40 -5.94
N LEU A 50 0.22 -0.50 -6.33
CA LEU A 50 -1.04 -0.25 -5.63
C LEU A 50 -2.22 -0.74 -6.45
N THR A 51 -3.09 -1.50 -5.82
CA THR A 51 -4.40 -1.86 -6.37
C THR A 51 -5.44 -0.93 -5.75
N LYS A 52 -6.11 -0.14 -6.59
CA LYS A 52 -7.25 0.68 -6.15
C LYS A 52 -8.43 -0.24 -5.85
N VAL A 53 -8.99 -0.12 -4.65
CA VAL A 53 -10.20 -0.85 -4.26
C VAL A 53 -11.41 0.03 -4.57
N ASN A 54 -12.22 -0.40 -5.53
CA ASN A 54 -13.50 0.23 -5.81
C ASN A 54 -14.51 -0.20 -4.74
N THR A 55 -14.62 0.60 -3.68
CA THR A 55 -15.64 0.40 -2.64
C THR A 55 -16.87 1.25 -3.00
N THR A 56 -18.00 0.59 -3.24
CA THR A 56 -19.31 1.27 -3.42
C THR A 56 -19.98 1.60 -2.09
N VAL A 57 -19.45 1.08 -0.98
CA VAL A 57 -19.97 1.29 0.38
C VAL A 57 -18.79 1.52 1.34
N PRO A 58 -18.78 2.59 2.15
CA PRO A 58 -17.69 2.91 3.07
C PRO A 58 -17.74 2.03 4.32
N HIS A 59 -17.56 0.72 4.15
CA HIS A 59 -17.47 -0.21 5.27
C HIS A 59 -16.21 -1.04 5.10
N THR A 60 -15.25 -0.74 5.97
CA THR A 60 -14.15 -1.59 6.43
C THR A 60 -13.54 -2.55 5.41
N VAL A 61 -12.35 -2.20 4.90
CA VAL A 61 -11.48 -3.17 4.24
C VAL A 61 -10.73 -3.93 5.33
N ILE A 62 -11.16 -5.16 5.61
CA ILE A 62 -10.38 -6.11 6.42
C ILE A 62 -9.32 -6.69 5.47
N ILE A 63 -8.07 -6.24 5.61
CA ILE A 63 -6.94 -7.00 5.07
C ILE A 63 -6.70 -8.13 6.06
N ASP A 64 -7.07 -9.34 5.66
CA ASP A 64 -6.66 -10.56 6.35
C ASP A 64 -5.13 -10.67 6.19
N PRO A 65 -4.33 -10.62 7.27
CA PRO A 65 -2.92 -10.95 7.16
C PRO A 65 -2.82 -12.40 6.71
N LEU A 66 -2.19 -12.61 5.56
CA LEU A 66 -1.93 -13.90 4.89
C LEU A 66 -1.93 -15.09 5.88
N ASN A 67 -2.91 -15.99 5.73
CA ASN A 67 -2.87 -17.30 6.38
C ASN A 67 -1.94 -18.24 5.59
N ASP A 68 -0.91 -18.69 6.30
CA ASP A 68 0.14 -19.71 6.03
C ASP A 68 1.10 -19.53 4.84
#